data_AF-A0A6G3SI58-F1
#
_entry.id   AF-A0A6G3SI58-F1
#
_cell.length_a   1.000
_cell.length_b   1.000
_cell.length_c   1.000
_cell.angle_alpha   90.00
_cell.angle_beta   90.00
_cell.angle_gamma   90.00
#
_symmetry.space_group_name_H-M   'P 1'
#
loop_
_entity.id
_entity.type
_entity.pdbx_description
1 polymer ?
#
loop_
_entity_poly.entity_id
_entity_poly.type
_entity_poly.pdbx_seq_one_letter_code
_entity_poly.pdbx_strand_id
1 'polypeptide(L)'
;AGAHRAVLGSGALARPPQAGRHLYADLGPLRPRLAELGVTDSMELEEYLTDRLGAPTPGGHRFGDELGALRVRLGTGPLLGATPRQQSESLAAAKPLDLAHVARALDGFAAVFGALRRARPGE
;
A
#
# COMPACT_ATOMS: atom_id res chain seq x y z
N ALA A 1 2.71 -11.14 -1.66
CA ALA A 1 1.62 -11.39 -2.62
C ALA A 1 0.33 -10.61 -2.30
N GLY A 2 -0.24 -10.69 -1.08
CA GLY A 2 -1.50 -10.00 -0.73
C GLY A 2 -1.49 -8.48 -0.97
N ALA A 3 -0.54 -7.76 -0.37
CA ALA A 3 -0.39 -6.31 -0.57
C ALA A 3 -0.21 -5.92 -2.05
N HIS A 4 0.56 -6.70 -2.80
CA HIS A 4 0.77 -6.48 -4.25
C HIS A 4 -0.55 -6.59 -5.02
N ARG A 5 -1.39 -7.60 -4.74
CA ARG A 5 -2.72 -7.73 -5.35
C ARG A 5 -3.64 -6.56 -4.99
N ALA A 6 -3.62 -6.10 -3.74
CA ALA A 6 -4.42 -4.97 -3.31
C ALA A 6 -4.03 -3.66 -4.02
N VAL A 7 -2.72 -3.42 -4.20
CA VAL A 7 -2.20 -2.28 -4.98
C VAL A 7 -2.65 -2.38 -6.45
N LEU A 8 -2.47 -3.54 -7.09
CA LEU A 8 -2.91 -3.70 -8.48
C LEU A 8 -4.44 -3.54 -8.64
N GLY A 9 -5.20 -4.00 -7.64
CA GLY A 9 -6.66 -3.91 -7.63
C GLY A 9 -7.22 -2.47 -7.58
N SER A 10 -6.43 -1.49 -7.13
CA SER A 10 -6.83 -0.08 -7.21
C SER A 10 -6.56 0.56 -8.57
N GLY A 11 -5.76 -0.09 -9.42
CA GLY A 11 -5.27 0.47 -10.69
C GLY A 11 -3.87 1.08 -10.58
N ALA A 12 -3.21 1.00 -9.42
CA ALA A 12 -1.79 1.32 -9.28
C ALA A 12 -0.91 0.20 -9.88
N LEU A 13 0.35 0.52 -10.15
CA LEU A 13 1.32 -0.41 -10.71
C LEU A 13 2.33 -0.81 -9.63
N ALA A 14 2.73 -2.08 -9.62
CA ALA A 14 3.83 -2.54 -8.80
C ALA A 14 4.44 -3.81 -9.40
N ARG A 15 5.77 -3.89 -9.38
CA ARG A 15 6.47 -5.13 -9.77
C ARG A 15 6.20 -6.21 -8.71
N PRO A 16 6.08 -7.49 -9.10
CA PRO A 16 5.95 -8.57 -8.14
C PRO A 16 7.15 -8.56 -7.17
N PRO A 17 6.91 -8.60 -5.85
CA PRO A 17 8.01 -8.62 -4.88
C PRO A 17 8.78 -9.93 -5.03
N GLN A 18 10.07 -9.84 -5.32
CA GLN A 18 10.97 -11.00 -5.48
C GLN A 18 11.69 -11.37 -4.18
N ALA A 19 11.93 -10.37 -3.31
CA ALA A 19 12.59 -10.56 -2.03
C ALA A 19 12.24 -9.40 -1.08
N GLY A 20 12.49 -9.61 0.22
CA GLY A 20 12.35 -8.59 1.26
C GLY A 20 10.91 -8.32 1.70
N ARG A 21 10.76 -7.27 2.53
CA ARG A 21 9.51 -6.88 3.21
C ARG A 21 8.90 -5.57 2.69
N HIS A 22 9.27 -5.19 1.47
CA HIS A 22 8.85 -3.93 0.87
C HIS A 22 8.26 -4.15 -0.52
N LEU A 23 7.26 -3.33 -0.84
CA LEU A 23 6.68 -3.22 -2.17
C LEU A 23 6.85 -1.79 -2.67
N TYR A 24 7.38 -1.63 -3.87
CA TYR A 24 7.44 -0.33 -4.52
C TYR A 24 6.25 -0.17 -5.47
N ALA A 25 5.42 0.84 -5.23
CA ALA A 25 4.19 1.07 -5.95
C ALA A 25 4.21 2.43 -6.66
N ASP A 26 3.70 2.45 -7.90
CA ASP A 26 3.49 3.63 -8.71
C ASP A 26 1.98 3.90 -8.81
N LEU A 27 1.55 5.01 -8.21
CA LEU A 27 0.18 5.48 -8.17
C LEU A 27 -0.07 6.57 -9.21
N GLY A 28 0.86 6.80 -10.14
CA GLY A 28 0.70 7.72 -11.27
C GLY A 28 -0.62 7.55 -12.04
N PRO A 29 -1.11 6.33 -12.32
CA PRO A 29 -2.43 6.12 -12.96
C PRO A 29 -3.62 6.68 -12.16
N LEU A 30 -3.45 6.85 -10.84
CA LEU A 30 -4.45 7.36 -9.90
C LEU A 30 -4.33 8.87 -9.69
N ARG A 31 -3.41 9.56 -10.41
CA ARG A 31 -3.17 11.00 -10.27
C ARG A 31 -4.45 11.85 -10.24
N PRO A 32 -5.45 11.69 -11.13
CA PRO A 32 -6.64 12.52 -11.10
C PRO A 32 -7.39 12.41 -9.76
N ARG A 33 -7.54 11.18 -9.25
CA ARG A 33 -8.23 10.93 -7.97
C ARG A 33 -7.42 11.43 -6.78
N LEU A 34 -6.09 11.27 -6.82
CA LEU A 34 -5.20 11.81 -5.78
C LEU A 34 -5.26 13.35 -5.76
N ALA A 35 -5.31 14.00 -6.92
CA ALA A 35 -5.43 15.46 -7.00
C ALA A 35 -6.75 15.98 -6.40
N GLU A 36 -7.87 15.28 -6.60
CA GLU A 36 -9.15 15.59 -5.93
C GLU A 36 -9.06 15.51 -4.39
N LEU A 37 -8.13 14.70 -3.89
CA LEU A 37 -7.85 14.53 -2.46
C LEU A 37 -6.74 15.47 -1.96
N GLY A 38 -6.27 16.40 -2.80
CA GLY A 38 -5.20 17.34 -2.47
C GLY A 38 -3.79 16.74 -2.55
N VAL A 39 -3.62 15.56 -3.15
CA VAL A 39 -2.33 14.88 -3.29
C VAL A 39 -1.83 15.01 -4.73
N THR A 40 -0.80 15.82 -4.92
CA THR A 40 -0.26 16.20 -6.22
C THR A 40 1.21 15.83 -6.39
N ASP A 41 1.94 15.66 -5.30
CA ASP A 41 3.35 15.29 -5.28
C ASP A 41 3.69 14.10 -4.35
N SER A 42 4.97 13.71 -4.34
CA SER A 42 5.46 12.57 -3.56
C SER A 42 5.48 12.80 -2.05
N MET A 43 5.56 14.04 -1.56
CA MET A 43 5.58 14.35 -0.12
C MET A 43 4.15 14.29 0.43
N GLU A 44 3.20 14.93 -0.26
CA GLU A 44 1.78 14.85 0.06
C GLU A 44 1.28 13.40 0.01
N LEU A 45 1.78 12.60 -0.95
CA LEU A 45 1.43 11.19 -1.05
C LEU A 45 1.96 10.37 0.13
N GLU A 46 3.19 10.66 0.57
CA GLU A 46 3.78 10.03 1.76
C GLU A 46 2.96 10.33 3.01
N GLU A 47 2.61 11.60 3.24
CA GLU A 47 1.79 12.02 4.38
C GLU A 47 0.41 11.37 4.34
N TYR A 48 -0.29 11.50 3.20
CA TYR A 48 -1.63 10.94 3.00
C TYR A 48 -1.68 9.43 3.29
N LEU A 49 -0.74 8.66 2.75
CA LEU A 49 -0.73 7.21 2.95
C LEU A 49 -0.22 6.81 4.33
N THR A 50 0.73 7.55 4.91
CA THR A 50 1.21 7.28 6.27
C THR A 50 0.07 7.40 7.28
N ASP A 51 -0.73 8.45 7.16
CA ASP A 51 -1.88 8.69 8.04
C ASP A 51 -2.96 7.62 7.86
N ARG A 52 -3.28 7.26 6.62
CA ARG A 52 -4.35 6.28 6.32
C ARG A 52 -3.96 4.85 6.65
N LEU A 53 -2.70 4.49 6.49
CA LEU A 53 -2.19 3.15 6.79
C LEU A 53 -1.71 3.00 8.24
N GLY A 54 -1.57 4.11 8.97
CA GLY A 54 -1.07 4.12 10.35
C GLY A 54 0.38 3.62 10.46
N ALA A 55 1.13 3.67 9.36
CA ALA A 55 2.50 3.18 9.28
C ALA A 55 3.29 3.99 8.25
N PRO A 56 4.61 4.22 8.48
CA PRO A 56 5.42 5.01 7.57
C PRO A 56 5.35 4.47 6.14
N THR A 57 4.98 5.36 5.20
CA THR A 57 4.90 5.05 3.77
C THR A 57 5.82 5.98 2.97
N PRO A 58 7.15 5.80 3.04
CA PRO A 58 8.12 6.64 2.36
C PRO A 58 7.81 6.87 0.88
N GLY A 59 7.73 8.13 0.47
CA GLY A 59 7.57 8.57 -0.91
C GLY A 59 8.84 8.33 -1.74
N GLY A 60 8.65 8.22 -3.05
CA GLY A 60 9.72 8.01 -4.03
C GLY A 60 10.82 9.06 -3.96
N HIS A 61 10.48 10.30 -3.61
CA HIS A 61 11.44 11.40 -3.45
C HIS A 61 12.56 11.07 -2.46
N ARG A 62 12.31 10.22 -1.44
CA ARG A 62 13.34 9.76 -0.49
C ARG A 62 14.33 8.76 -1.09
N PHE A 63 14.05 8.25 -2.28
CA PHE A 63 14.85 7.27 -3.01
C PHE A 63 15.41 7.83 -4.32
N GLY A 64 15.26 9.13 -4.55
CA GLY A 64 15.77 9.80 -5.76
C GLY A 64 14.80 9.83 -6.94
N ASP A 65 13.53 9.48 -6.75
CA ASP A 65 12.52 9.78 -7.77
C ASP A 65 12.21 11.29 -7.81
N GLU A 66 11.77 11.76 -8.98
CA GLU A 66 11.26 13.11 -9.18
C GLU A 66 10.13 13.45 -8.19
N LEU A 67 10.07 14.70 -7.71
CA LEU A 67 9.07 15.14 -6.73
C LEU A 67 7.62 14.90 -7.21
N GLY A 68 7.38 15.04 -8.50
CA GLY A 68 6.08 14.78 -9.11
C GLY A 68 5.76 13.29 -9.28
N ALA A 69 6.69 12.37 -9.07
CA ALA A 69 6.42 10.94 -9.22
C ALA A 69 5.64 10.42 -8.00
N LEU A 70 4.39 10.01 -8.24
CA LEU A 70 3.48 9.48 -7.22
C LEU A 70 3.82 8.02 -6.88
N ARG A 71 5.02 7.79 -6.34
CA ARG A 71 5.53 6.48 -5.98
C ARG A 71 5.80 6.39 -4.49
N VAL A 72 5.64 5.18 -3.95
CA VAL A 72 5.85 4.91 -2.52
C VAL A 72 6.48 3.54 -2.28
N ARG A 73 7.22 3.43 -1.18
CA ARG A 73 7.72 2.16 -0.66
C ARG A 73 6.89 1.72 0.55
N LEU A 74 6.10 0.67 0.35
CA LEU A 74 5.17 0.12 1.33
C LEU A 74 5.86 -1.00 2.11
N GLY A 75 5.91 -0.90 3.44
CA GLY A 75 6.35 -1.98 4.31
C GLY A 75 5.24 -3.01 4.53
N THR A 76 5.55 -4.30 4.45
CA THR A 76 4.57 -5.37 4.74
C THR A 76 4.56 -5.81 6.21
N GLY A 77 5.48 -5.28 7.03
CA GLY A 77 5.57 -5.59 8.47
C GLY A 77 4.27 -5.37 9.24
N PRO A 78 3.59 -4.21 9.10
CA PRO A 78 2.31 -3.95 9.77
C PRO A 78 1.22 -4.98 9.46
N LEU A 79 1.31 -5.67 8.31
CA LEU A 79 0.33 -6.68 7.90
C LEU A 79 0.50 -8.03 8.63
N LEU A 80 1.63 -8.23 9.33
CA LEU A 80 1.92 -9.47 10.04
C LEU A 80 1.23 -9.55 11.40
N GLY A 81 0.66 -8.46 11.90
CA GLY A 81 -0.05 -8.41 13.17
C GLY A 81 0.37 -7.23 14.04
N ALA A 82 -0.55 -6.81 14.92
CA ALA A 82 -0.37 -5.65 15.79
C ALA A 82 0.52 -5.94 17.02
N THR A 83 0.75 -7.23 17.33
CA THR A 83 1.54 -7.66 18.48
C THR A 83 2.72 -8.53 18.07
N PRO A 84 3.81 -8.57 18.85
CA PRO A 84 4.93 -9.46 18.58
C PRO A 84 4.52 -10.92 18.46
N ARG A 85 3.54 -11.37 19.27
CA ARG A 85 3.01 -12.74 19.21
C ARG A 85 2.34 -13.03 17.85
N GLN A 86 1.47 -12.15 17.39
CA GLN A 86 0.83 -12.29 16.08
C GLN A 86 1.85 -12.26 14.93
N GLN A 87 2.86 -11.39 15.04
CA GLN A 87 3.94 -11.32 14.05
C GLN A 87 4.72 -12.64 13.97
N SER A 88 5.12 -13.20 15.11
CA SER A 88 5.80 -14.49 15.16
C SER A 88 4.93 -15.62 14.60
N GLU A 89 3.64 -15.64 14.91
CA GLU A 89 2.68 -16.60 14.36
C GLU A 89 2.59 -16.49 12.82
N SER A 90 2.47 -15.27 12.29
CA SER A 90 2.45 -15.01 10.85
C SER A 90 3.73 -15.45 10.15
N LEU A 91 4.89 -15.25 10.79
CA LEU A 91 6.18 -15.65 10.23
C LEU A 91 6.38 -17.18 10.25
N ALA A 92 5.78 -17.89 11.20
CA ALA A 92 5.88 -19.33 11.34
C ALA A 92 4.80 -20.11 10.55
N ALA A 93 3.69 -19.46 10.17
CA ALA A 93 2.57 -20.11 9.50
C ALA A 93 2.91 -20.52 8.06
N ALA A 94 2.53 -21.76 7.69
CA ALA A 94 2.63 -22.23 6.30
C ALA A 94 1.67 -21.49 5.35
N LYS A 95 0.53 -21.01 5.88
CA LYS A 95 -0.50 -20.25 5.16
C LYS A 95 -0.85 -18.98 5.93
N PRO A 96 0.03 -17.96 5.93
CA PRO A 96 -0.16 -16.76 6.75
C PRO A 96 -1.39 -15.94 6.35
N LEU A 97 -1.85 -16.07 5.10
CA LEU A 97 -3.05 -15.38 4.61
C LEU A 97 -4.35 -15.92 5.23
N ASP A 98 -4.34 -17.12 5.80
CA ASP A 98 -5.51 -17.74 6.43
C ASP A 98 -5.66 -17.28 7.90
N LEU A 99 -4.66 -16.57 8.45
CA LEU A 99 -4.72 -16.02 9.80
C LEU A 99 -5.63 -14.79 9.84
N ALA A 100 -6.57 -14.77 10.79
CA ALA A 100 -7.60 -13.74 10.87
C ALA A 100 -7.03 -12.31 10.99
N HIS A 101 -5.94 -12.11 11.76
CA HIS A 101 -5.32 -10.80 11.89
C HIS A 101 -4.61 -10.34 10.63
N VAL A 102 -4.02 -11.26 9.86
CA VAL A 102 -3.39 -10.94 8.56
C VAL A 102 -4.46 -10.59 7.53
N ALA A 103 -5.52 -11.39 7.44
CA ALA A 103 -6.64 -11.14 6.54
C ALA A 103 -7.27 -9.76 6.82
N ARG A 104 -7.57 -9.46 8.08
CA ARG A 104 -8.12 -8.16 8.48
C ARG A 104 -7.18 -6.99 8.17
N ALA A 105 -5.88 -7.15 8.42
CA ALA A 105 -4.90 -6.12 8.09
C ALA A 105 -4.82 -5.87 6.57
N LEU A 106 -4.90 -6.94 5.77
CA LEU A 106 -4.97 -6.86 4.31
C LEU A 106 -6.26 -6.21 3.81
N ASP A 107 -7.40 -6.48 4.45
CA ASP A 107 -8.67 -5.84 4.10
C ASP A 107 -8.62 -4.32 4.36
N GLY A 108 -8.08 -3.90 5.50
CA GLY A 108 -7.87 -2.48 5.81
C GLY A 108 -6.93 -1.81 4.80
N PHE A 109 -5.81 -2.48 4.49
CA PHE A 109 -4.88 -2.02 3.45
C PHE A 109 -5.58 -1.92 2.08
N ALA A 110 -6.33 -2.94 1.68
CA ALA A 110 -7.05 -2.95 0.40
C ALA A 110 -8.16 -1.89 0.35
N ALA A 111 -8.81 -1.58 1.47
CA ALA A 111 -9.81 -0.52 1.54
C ALA A 111 -9.19 0.87 1.28
N VAL A 112 -8.02 1.16 1.85
CA VAL A 112 -7.28 2.42 1.61
C VAL A 112 -6.97 2.58 0.12
N PHE A 113 -6.41 1.55 -0.51
CA PHE A 113 -6.11 1.59 -1.95
C PHE A 113 -7.39 1.59 -2.80
N GLY A 114 -8.43 0.86 -2.40
CA GLY A 114 -9.72 0.80 -3.08
C GLY A 114 -10.42 2.15 -3.14
N ALA A 115 -10.27 3.00 -2.11
CA ALA A 115 -10.82 4.35 -2.08
C ALA A 115 -10.20 5.31 -3.11
N LEU A 116 -9.02 4.96 -3.64
CA LEU A 116 -8.33 5.69 -4.71
C LEU A 116 -8.75 5.25 -6.11
N ARG A 117 -9.55 4.18 -6.23
CA ARG A 117 -10.08 3.73 -7.51
C ARG A 117 -11.10 4.76 -7.99
N ARG A 118 -11.00 5.19 -9.25
CA ARG A 118 -12.08 5.95 -9.88
C ARG A 118 -13.36 5.11 -9.87
N ALA A 119 -14.50 5.73 -9.59
CA ALA A 119 -15.78 5.15 -9.98
C ALA A 119 -15.74 4.93 -11.49
N ARG A 120 -16.16 3.76 -11.97
CA ARG A 120 -16.32 3.57 -13.42
C ARG A 120 -17.33 4.62 -13.90
N PRO A 121 -17.01 5.45 -14.91
CA PRO A 121 -18.05 6.20 -15.58
C PRO A 121 -18.92 5.17 -16.34
N GLY A 122 -20.16 4.98 -15.87
CA GLY A 122 -21.16 4.10 -16.49
C GLY A 122 -21.39 2.77 -15.76
N GLU A 123 -22.25 2.80 -14.74
CA GLU A 123 -23.30 1.80 -14.52
C GLU A 123 -24.64 2.54 -14.56
#